data_AF-B5JXC4-F1
#
_entry.id   AF-B5JXC4-F1
#
_cell.length_a   1.000
_cell.length_b   1.000
_cell.length_c   1.000
_cell.angle_alpha   90.00
_cell.angle_beta   90.00
_cell.angle_gamma   90.00
#
_symmetry.space_group_name_H-M   'P 1'
#
loop_
_entity.id
_entity.type
_entity.pdbx_description
1 polymer ?
#
loop_
_entity_poly.entity_id
_entity_poly.type
_entity_poly.pdbx_seq_one_letter_code
_entity_poly.pdbx_strand_id
1 'polypeptide(L)'
;MKKVLLALIAIVGMSPALCAQNIDAQKLTLDLQKMHHDGNTLHLAWWLPNEHWEASFKDALGISPEEKTSILSELDQYIIFTAMEGKIGPFGGITGTPKDKLLPKISLETSETTLLPLSESNISPDIKHFLSVMKPTFANMLGQFGNAIEFVIFKDRNNGKENILNAKSDGAFTLIIGEQDLKWQLPLGSLMPPKFDPDTGDEFPGNYSYNPFSGKKLITR
;
A
#
# COMPACT_ATOMS: atom_id res chain seq x y z
N MET A 1 -52.99 45.23 9.96
CA MET A 1 -52.78 43.92 10.62
C MET A 1 -52.95 42.87 9.52
N LYS A 2 -52.04 41.97 9.14
CA LYS A 2 -50.85 41.37 9.76
C LYS A 2 -49.81 41.15 8.65
N LYS A 3 -48.53 41.33 8.99
CA LYS A 3 -47.36 41.03 8.15
C LYS A 3 -47.24 39.51 8.01
N VAL A 4 -47.07 38.99 6.80
CA VAL A 4 -46.67 37.59 6.57
C VAL A 4 -45.16 37.60 6.36
N LEU A 5 -44.46 37.11 7.38
CA LEU A 5 -43.01 36.95 7.42
C LEU A 5 -42.66 35.64 6.71
N LEU A 6 -41.99 35.71 5.55
CA LEU A 6 -41.36 34.53 4.95
C LEU A 6 -40.11 34.19 5.76
N ALA A 7 -40.14 33.09 6.50
CA ALA A 7 -38.97 32.52 7.15
C ALA A 7 -38.20 31.67 6.12
N LEU A 8 -36.99 32.09 5.79
CA LEU A 8 -36.02 31.34 4.99
C LEU A 8 -35.41 30.27 5.92
N ILE A 9 -35.84 29.01 5.79
CA ILE A 9 -35.17 27.89 6.46
C ILE A 9 -33.91 27.58 5.66
N ALA A 10 -32.77 28.07 6.15
CA ALA A 10 -31.46 27.64 5.71
C ALA A 10 -31.27 26.19 6.16
N ILE A 11 -31.38 25.25 5.22
CA ILE A 11 -30.92 23.88 5.40
C ILE A 11 -29.39 23.97 5.48
N VAL A 12 -28.87 24.07 6.71
CA VAL A 12 -27.46 23.76 6.98
C VAL A 12 -27.33 22.27 6.72
N GLY A 13 -26.93 21.93 5.50
CA GLY A 13 -26.38 20.62 5.22
C GLY A 13 -25.16 20.48 6.12
N MET A 14 -25.31 19.74 7.22
CA MET A 14 -24.19 19.00 7.80
C MET A 14 -23.75 18.05 6.70
N SER A 15 -22.87 18.52 5.82
CA SER A 15 -21.91 17.63 5.20
C SER A 15 -21.33 16.82 6.35
N PRO A 16 -21.41 15.48 6.36
CA PRO A 16 -20.52 14.73 7.21
C PRO A 16 -19.15 15.21 6.78
N ALA A 17 -18.51 16.01 7.64
CA ALA A 17 -17.10 16.26 7.51
C ALA A 17 -16.52 14.86 7.35
N LEU A 18 -15.99 14.56 6.16
CA LEU A 18 -15.07 13.45 6.00
C LEU A 18 -14.09 13.66 7.14
N CYS A 19 -14.18 12.84 8.18
CA CYS A 19 -13.07 12.68 9.10
C CYS A 19 -11.94 12.28 8.17
N ALA A 20 -11.07 13.24 7.85
CA ALA A 20 -9.82 12.96 7.18
C ALA A 20 -9.13 11.95 8.10
N GLN A 21 -9.22 10.68 7.75
CA GLN A 21 -8.64 9.62 8.57
C GLN A 21 -7.15 9.92 8.59
N ASN A 22 -6.63 10.19 9.79
CA ASN A 22 -5.22 10.35 9.97
C ASN A 22 -4.59 8.97 9.76
N ILE A 23 -4.09 8.71 8.55
CA ILE A 23 -3.43 7.45 8.21
C ILE A 23 -2.23 7.30 9.13
N ASP A 24 -2.26 6.28 9.98
CA ASP A 24 -1.10 5.89 10.78
C ASP A 24 -0.08 5.23 9.85
N ALA A 25 0.98 5.97 9.51
CA ALA A 25 2.01 5.54 8.57
C ALA A 25 2.73 4.26 9.04
N GLN A 26 2.83 4.01 10.35
CA GLN A 26 3.46 2.80 10.89
C GLN A 26 2.54 1.60 10.69
N LYS A 27 1.26 1.71 11.09
CA LYS A 27 0.27 0.64 10.85
C LYS A 27 0.14 0.33 9.36
N LEU A 28 0.13 1.36 8.50
CA LEU A 28 0.09 1.18 7.06
C LEU A 28 1.33 0.45 6.53
N THR A 29 2.53 0.80 7.01
CA THR A 29 3.76 0.11 6.61
C THR A 29 3.72 -1.38 6.95
N LEU A 30 3.18 -1.75 8.12
CA LEU A 30 3.03 -3.15 8.53
C LEU A 30 2.05 -3.93 7.64
N ASP A 31 0.94 -3.29 7.23
CA ASP A 31 -0.03 -3.92 6.32
C ASP A 31 0.56 -4.15 4.92
N LEU A 32 1.39 -3.22 4.46
CA LEU A 32 1.98 -3.19 3.11
C LEU A 32 3.20 -4.11 2.94
N GLN A 33 3.96 -4.37 4.01
CA GLN A 33 5.13 -5.24 3.96
C GLN A 33 4.76 -6.72 4.18
N LYS A 34 5.41 -7.60 3.41
CA LYS A 34 5.37 -9.05 3.59
C LYS A 34 6.79 -9.59 3.53
N MET A 35 7.08 -10.52 4.42
CA MET A 35 8.35 -11.22 4.48
C MET A 35 8.08 -12.70 4.66
N HIS A 36 8.79 -13.53 3.89
CA HIS A 36 8.77 -14.97 4.02
C HIS A 36 10.21 -15.49 4.10
N HIS A 37 10.41 -16.52 4.91
CA HIS A 37 11.71 -17.14 5.10
C HIS A 37 11.57 -18.65 4.94
N ASP A 38 12.30 -19.21 3.98
CA ASP A 38 12.36 -20.64 3.69
C ASP A 38 13.80 -21.13 3.71
N GLY A 39 14.16 -21.87 4.77
CA GLY A 39 15.51 -22.38 5.00
C GLY A 39 16.53 -21.26 5.16
N ASN A 40 17.30 -20.99 4.11
CA ASN A 40 18.28 -19.90 4.03
C ASN A 40 17.89 -18.85 2.96
N THR A 41 16.66 -18.89 2.45
CA THR A 41 16.17 -17.95 1.44
C THR A 41 15.15 -17.02 2.07
N LEU A 42 15.35 -15.73 1.87
CA LEU A 42 14.47 -14.67 2.32
C LEU A 42 13.79 -14.02 1.13
N HIS A 43 12.49 -13.85 1.23
CA HIS A 43 11.68 -13.07 0.30
C HIS A 43 11.07 -11.91 1.06
N LEU A 44 11.19 -10.71 0.53
CA LEU A 44 10.53 -9.53 1.06
C LEU A 44 9.88 -8.78 -0.08
N ALA A 45 8.67 -8.30 0.18
CA ALA A 45 7.99 -7.36 -0.69
C ALA A 45 7.32 -6.26 0.13
N TRP A 46 7.33 -5.06 -0.41
CA TRP A 46 6.62 -3.91 0.14
C TRP A 46 5.83 -3.26 -0.98
N TRP A 47 4.50 -3.34 -0.89
CA TRP A 47 3.59 -2.65 -1.79
C TRP A 47 3.57 -1.14 -1.50
N LEU A 48 3.67 -0.30 -2.53
CA LEU A 48 3.73 1.16 -2.41
C LEU A 48 2.55 1.83 -3.14
N PRO A 49 1.30 1.68 -2.63
CA PRO A 49 0.14 2.36 -3.21
C PRO A 49 0.17 3.87 -2.94
N ASN A 50 -0.72 4.63 -3.57
CA ASN A 50 -0.81 6.08 -3.36
C ASN A 50 -0.96 6.47 -1.88
N GLU A 51 -1.68 5.68 -1.09
CA GLU A 51 -1.82 5.92 0.35
C GLU A 51 -0.47 5.90 1.10
N HIS A 52 0.50 5.10 0.66
CA HIS A 52 1.84 5.11 1.25
C HIS A 52 2.55 6.44 1.00
N TRP A 53 2.47 6.94 -0.24
CA TRP A 53 3.08 8.19 -0.65
C TRP A 53 2.39 9.40 -0.01
N GLU A 54 1.06 9.40 0.06
CA GLU A 54 0.26 10.39 0.78
C GLU A 54 0.67 10.48 2.25
N ALA A 55 0.78 9.33 2.94
CA ALA A 55 1.20 9.27 4.34
C ALA A 55 2.64 9.77 4.52
N SER A 56 3.53 9.41 3.60
CA SER A 56 4.95 9.79 3.64
C SER A 56 5.18 11.28 3.32
N PHE A 57 4.38 11.87 2.43
CA PHE A 57 4.46 13.28 2.07
C PHE A 57 3.73 14.21 3.05
N LYS A 58 2.92 13.67 3.97
CA LYS A 58 2.09 14.47 4.88
C LYS A 58 2.90 15.56 5.61
N ASP A 59 4.04 15.16 6.19
CA ASP A 59 4.91 16.04 6.99
C ASP A 59 6.22 16.39 6.26
N ALA A 60 6.33 16.06 4.97
CA ALA A 60 7.52 16.35 4.18
C ALA A 60 7.66 17.86 3.93
N LEU A 61 8.68 18.47 4.52
CA LEU A 61 9.06 19.85 4.26
C LEU A 61 9.69 19.97 2.87
N GLY A 62 9.28 20.97 2.09
CA GLY A 62 9.90 21.29 0.80
C GLY A 62 9.24 20.67 -0.43
N ILE A 63 8.03 20.08 -0.31
CA ILE A 63 7.20 19.68 -1.46
C ILE A 63 5.87 20.43 -1.37
N SER A 64 5.51 21.18 -2.41
CA SER A 64 4.24 21.91 -2.47
C SER A 64 3.04 20.95 -2.66
N PRO A 65 1.82 21.35 -2.28
CA PRO A 65 0.62 20.54 -2.54
C PRO A 65 0.42 20.18 -4.02
N GLU A 66 0.76 21.10 -4.93
CA GLU A 66 0.67 20.91 -6.38
C GLU A 66 1.69 19.87 -6.85
N GLU A 67 2.93 19.95 -6.36
CA GLU A 67 3.98 18.97 -6.64
C GLU A 67 3.59 17.57 -6.13
N LYS A 68 3.05 17.48 -4.91
CA LYS A 68 2.53 16.20 -4.36
C LYS A 68 1.47 15.61 -5.27
N THR A 69 0.51 16.41 -5.70
CA THR A 69 -0.58 15.98 -6.59
C THR A 69 -0.03 15.47 -7.93
N SER A 70 0.94 16.18 -8.49
CA SER A 70 1.59 15.76 -9.74
C SER A 70 2.33 14.43 -9.59
N ILE A 71 3.10 14.24 -8.52
CA ILE A 71 3.83 13.00 -8.25
C ILE A 71 2.85 11.83 -8.07
N LEU A 72 1.80 12.02 -7.25
CA LEU A 72 0.79 10.99 -7.02
C LEU A 72 0.05 10.60 -8.30
N SER A 73 -0.26 11.57 -9.16
CA SER A 73 -0.91 11.29 -10.45
C SER A 73 -0.02 10.49 -11.42
N GLU A 74 1.30 10.67 -11.36
CA GLU A 74 2.24 9.86 -12.14
C GLU A 74 2.36 8.44 -11.57
N LEU A 75 2.40 8.31 -10.23
CA LEU A 75 2.48 7.02 -9.54
C LEU A 75 1.22 6.18 -9.72
N ASP A 76 0.04 6.81 -9.73
CA ASP A 76 -1.28 6.17 -9.92
C ASP A 76 -1.40 5.35 -11.22
N GLN A 77 -0.50 5.55 -12.18
CA GLN A 77 -0.50 4.78 -13.42
C GLN A 77 0.13 3.37 -13.27
N TYR A 78 0.72 3.09 -12.11
CA TYR A 78 1.56 1.92 -11.86
C TYR A 78 1.26 1.27 -10.51
N ILE A 79 1.39 -0.06 -10.47
CA ILE A 79 1.47 -0.80 -9.21
C ILE A 79 2.95 -0.97 -8.91
N ILE A 80 3.40 -0.42 -7.79
CA ILE A 80 4.82 -0.39 -7.44
C ILE A 80 5.04 -1.23 -6.18
N PHE A 81 6.04 -2.10 -6.25
CA PHE A 81 6.59 -2.80 -5.10
C PHE A 81 8.09 -2.49 -4.98
N THR A 82 8.62 -2.53 -3.76
CA THR A 82 9.99 -3.02 -3.60
C THR A 82 9.93 -4.51 -3.37
N ALA A 83 10.86 -5.26 -3.94
CA ALA A 83 10.97 -6.69 -3.73
C ALA A 83 12.44 -7.10 -3.61
N MET A 84 12.69 -8.18 -2.89
CA MET A 84 13.97 -8.87 -2.87
C MET A 84 13.78 -10.37 -2.70
N GLU A 85 14.72 -11.11 -3.27
CA GLU A 85 15.03 -12.48 -2.93
C GLU A 85 16.49 -12.48 -2.48
N GLY A 86 16.80 -13.06 -1.32
CA GLY A 86 18.16 -13.07 -0.79
C GLY A 86 18.51 -14.37 -0.11
N LYS A 87 19.79 -14.76 -0.18
CA LYS A 87 20.31 -15.90 0.57
C LYS A 87 21.01 -15.44 1.85
N ILE A 88 20.64 -16.05 2.97
CA ILE A 88 21.25 -15.84 4.28
C ILE A 88 22.45 -16.78 4.41
N GLY A 89 23.62 -16.18 4.58
CA GLY A 89 24.87 -16.89 4.81
C GLY A 89 25.02 -17.39 6.25
N PRO A 90 26.03 -18.25 6.53
CA PRO A 90 26.24 -18.87 7.84
C PRO A 90 26.52 -17.86 8.96
N PHE A 91 26.94 -16.64 8.63
CA PHE A 91 27.21 -15.55 9.57
C PHE A 91 26.15 -14.44 9.53
N GLY A 92 24.96 -14.71 8.98
CA GLY A 92 23.83 -13.77 8.94
C GLY A 92 23.88 -12.71 7.84
N GLY A 93 24.96 -12.65 7.06
CA GLY A 93 25.05 -11.77 5.89
C GLY A 93 24.06 -12.18 4.78
N ILE A 94 23.53 -11.20 4.05
CA ILE A 94 22.51 -11.42 3.03
C ILE A 94 23.07 -11.10 1.64
N THR A 95 22.93 -12.05 0.73
CA THR A 95 23.29 -11.86 -0.68
C THR A 95 22.01 -11.82 -1.51
N GLY A 96 21.68 -10.63 -2.04
CA GLY A 96 20.50 -10.43 -2.89
C GLY A 96 20.66 -11.04 -4.28
N THR A 97 19.54 -11.50 -4.85
CA THR A 97 19.43 -11.88 -6.25
C THR A 97 19.45 -10.61 -7.12
N PRO A 98 20.36 -10.49 -8.10
CA PRO A 98 20.42 -9.34 -9.00
C PRO A 98 19.10 -9.09 -9.76
N LYS A 99 18.80 -7.83 -10.07
CA LYS A 99 17.54 -7.39 -10.71
C LYS A 99 17.17 -8.20 -11.97
N ASP A 100 18.14 -8.44 -12.85
CA ASP A 100 17.97 -9.19 -14.11
C ASP A 100 17.58 -10.66 -13.90
N LYS A 101 17.91 -11.22 -12.73
CA LYS A 101 17.53 -12.58 -12.32
C LYS A 101 16.30 -12.62 -11.41
N LEU A 102 16.00 -11.51 -10.74
CA LEU A 102 14.85 -11.37 -9.85
C LEU A 102 13.57 -11.13 -10.64
N LEU A 103 13.55 -10.13 -11.53
CA LEU A 103 12.33 -9.74 -12.25
C LEU A 103 11.64 -10.88 -13.03
N PRO A 104 12.36 -11.78 -13.73
CA PRO A 104 11.72 -12.89 -14.44
C PRO A 104 11.00 -13.90 -13.52
N LYS A 105 11.28 -13.87 -12.22
CA LYS A 105 10.64 -14.74 -11.22
C LYS A 105 9.41 -14.10 -10.59
N ILE A 106 9.10 -12.84 -10.93
CA ILE A 106 8.05 -12.08 -10.27
C ILE A 106 6.83 -11.99 -11.17
N SER A 107 5.66 -12.28 -10.60
CA SER A 107 4.36 -12.01 -11.19
C SER A 107 3.39 -11.52 -10.12
N LEU A 108 2.37 -10.78 -10.54
CA LEU A 108 1.31 -10.29 -9.67
C LEU A 108 -0.01 -10.93 -10.11
N GLU A 109 -0.57 -11.75 -9.26
CA GLU A 109 -1.88 -12.38 -9.48
C GLU A 109 -2.98 -11.57 -8.80
N THR A 110 -4.03 -11.27 -9.55
CA THR A 110 -5.25 -10.61 -9.08
C THR A 110 -6.45 -11.50 -9.38
N SER A 111 -7.64 -11.09 -8.94
CA SER A 111 -8.88 -11.81 -9.28
C SER A 111 -9.18 -11.83 -10.78
N GLU A 112 -8.63 -10.88 -11.55
CA GLU A 112 -8.96 -10.71 -12.97
C GLU A 112 -7.87 -11.23 -13.91
N THR A 113 -6.60 -11.15 -13.50
CA THR A 113 -5.47 -11.38 -14.40
C THR A 113 -4.16 -11.63 -13.66
N THR A 114 -3.16 -12.10 -14.39
CA THR A 114 -1.77 -12.17 -13.95
C THR A 114 -0.96 -11.11 -14.70
N LEU A 115 -0.29 -10.23 -13.96
CA LEU A 115 0.56 -9.17 -14.49
C LEU A 115 2.04 -9.56 -14.37
N LEU A 116 2.80 -9.19 -15.39
CA LEU A 116 4.26 -9.29 -15.39
C LEU A 116 4.89 -7.90 -15.18
N PRO A 117 6.08 -7.83 -14.56
CA PRO A 117 6.79 -6.56 -14.39
C PRO A 117 7.04 -5.89 -15.74
N LEU A 118 6.90 -4.56 -15.76
CA LEU A 118 7.23 -3.74 -16.92
C LEU A 118 8.74 -3.75 -17.19
N SER A 119 9.10 -3.75 -18.47
CA SER A 119 10.47 -3.43 -18.89
C SER A 119 10.76 -1.94 -18.68
N GLU A 120 12.06 -1.60 -18.56
CA GLU A 120 12.55 -0.22 -18.43
C GLU A 120 12.05 0.73 -19.54
N SER A 121 11.76 0.20 -20.73
CA SER A 121 11.23 0.96 -21.87
C SER A 121 9.77 1.38 -21.69
N ASN A 122 9.01 0.67 -20.85
CA ASN A 122 7.57 0.87 -20.64
C ASN A 122 7.26 1.67 -19.37
N ILE A 123 8.30 2.15 -18.68
CA ILE A 123 8.20 3.00 -17.50
C ILE A 123 8.60 4.42 -17.90
N SER A 124 7.79 5.41 -17.52
CA SER A 124 8.08 6.81 -17.84
C SER A 124 9.46 7.24 -17.28
N PRO A 125 10.19 8.12 -18.00
CA PRO A 125 11.47 8.63 -17.53
C PRO A 125 11.39 9.26 -16.13
N ASP A 126 10.32 9.99 -15.85
CA ASP A 126 10.11 10.69 -14.59
C ASP A 126 9.95 9.72 -13.41
N ILE A 127 9.16 8.64 -13.58
CA ILE A 127 9.02 7.60 -12.56
C ILE A 127 10.35 6.86 -12.34
N LYS A 128 11.09 6.54 -13.40
CA LYS A 128 12.41 5.91 -13.25
C LYS A 128 13.36 6.80 -12.46
N HIS A 129 13.39 8.10 -12.77
CA HIS A 129 14.22 9.05 -12.05
C HIS A 129 13.79 9.15 -10.59
N PHE A 130 12.50 9.35 -10.32
CA PHE A 130 11.96 9.42 -8.97
C PHE A 130 12.32 8.18 -8.14
N LEU A 131 12.07 6.98 -8.66
CA LEU A 131 12.39 5.74 -7.94
C LEU A 131 13.89 5.55 -7.76
N SER A 132 14.73 6.00 -8.70
CA SER A 132 16.19 5.97 -8.54
C SER A 132 16.67 6.85 -7.37
N VAL A 133 16.04 8.02 -7.18
CA VAL A 133 16.31 8.94 -6.06
C VAL A 133 15.78 8.36 -4.76
N MET A 134 14.66 7.65 -4.78
CA MET A 134 14.05 7.06 -3.59
C MET A 134 14.70 5.74 -3.14
N LYS A 135 15.38 5.00 -4.03
CA LYS A 135 15.97 3.68 -3.71
C LYS A 135 16.83 3.70 -2.44
N PRO A 136 17.74 4.68 -2.23
CA PRO A 136 18.54 4.75 -1.00
C PRO A 136 17.71 4.93 0.26
N THR A 137 16.60 5.69 0.19
CA THR A 137 15.69 5.89 1.32
C THR A 137 15.06 4.56 1.74
N PHE A 138 14.50 3.81 0.79
CA PHE A 138 13.95 2.48 1.08
C PHE A 138 15.02 1.49 1.55
N ALA A 139 16.22 1.55 0.98
CA ALA A 139 17.33 0.72 1.41
C ALA A 139 17.68 0.98 2.89
N ASN A 140 17.79 2.25 3.27
CA ASN A 140 18.08 2.64 4.65
C ASN A 140 16.97 2.19 5.62
N MET A 141 15.70 2.30 5.23
CA MET A 141 14.57 1.86 6.05
C MET A 141 14.58 0.35 6.32
N LEU A 142 15.10 -0.43 5.37
CA LEU A 142 15.20 -1.88 5.47
C LEU A 142 16.54 -2.36 6.04
N GLY A 143 17.43 -1.44 6.43
CA GLY A 143 18.71 -1.74 7.04
C GLY A 143 19.54 -2.71 6.20
N GLN A 144 19.92 -3.86 6.78
CA GLN A 144 20.75 -4.86 6.11
C GLN A 144 20.10 -5.49 4.86
N PHE A 145 18.76 -5.46 4.75
CA PHE A 145 18.02 -5.97 3.60
C PHE A 145 18.03 -4.97 2.43
N GLY A 146 18.27 -3.69 2.72
CA GLY A 146 18.09 -2.59 1.78
C GLY A 146 18.93 -2.66 0.52
N ASN A 147 20.15 -3.20 0.59
CA ASN A 147 21.04 -3.26 -0.57
C ASN A 147 20.57 -4.25 -1.65
N ALA A 148 19.67 -5.18 -1.30
CA ALA A 148 19.16 -6.21 -2.19
C ALA A 148 17.79 -5.87 -2.81
N ILE A 149 17.19 -4.74 -2.43
CA ILE A 149 15.86 -4.39 -2.90
C ILE A 149 15.89 -3.88 -4.33
N GLU A 150 14.86 -4.25 -5.08
CA GLU A 150 14.60 -3.73 -6.41
C GLU A 150 13.17 -3.21 -6.50
N PHE A 151 12.99 -2.14 -7.26
CA PHE A 151 11.64 -1.71 -7.62
C PHE A 151 11.09 -2.62 -8.71
N VAL A 152 9.89 -3.13 -8.46
CA VAL A 152 9.10 -3.95 -9.38
C VAL A 152 7.84 -3.15 -9.71
N ILE A 153 7.61 -2.95 -11.00
CA ILE A 153 6.57 -2.03 -11.48
C ILE A 153 5.66 -2.79 -12.42
N PHE A 154 4.36 -2.73 -12.18
CA PHE A 154 3.32 -3.26 -13.08
C PHE A 154 2.45 -2.12 -13.59
N LYS A 155 1.70 -2.37 -14.66
CA LYS A 155 0.69 -1.41 -15.12
C LYS A 155 -0.56 -1.54 -14.27
N ASP A 156 -1.10 -0.43 -13.76
CA ASP A 156 -2.28 -0.45 -12.86
C ASP A 156 -3.62 -0.21 -13.58
N ARG A 157 -3.67 -0.10 -14.91
CA ARG A 157 -4.91 0.26 -15.61
C ARG A 157 -5.49 -0.88 -16.41
N ASN A 158 -6.70 -1.30 -16.05
CA ASN A 158 -7.54 -2.12 -16.91
C ASN A 158 -8.21 -1.23 -17.96
N ASN A 159 -7.72 -1.26 -19.21
CA ASN A 159 -8.26 -0.48 -20.34
C ASN A 159 -8.46 1.03 -20.07
N GLY A 160 -7.65 1.59 -19.15
CA GLY A 160 -7.58 3.04 -18.89
C GLY A 160 -8.62 3.63 -17.93
N LYS A 161 -9.53 2.83 -17.34
CA LYS A 161 -10.67 3.38 -16.58
C LYS A 161 -10.59 3.23 -15.06
N GLU A 162 -10.06 2.11 -14.56
CA GLU A 162 -10.00 1.82 -13.12
C GLU A 162 -8.67 1.18 -12.73
N ASN A 163 -8.25 1.41 -11.48
CA ASN A 163 -7.04 0.81 -10.89
C ASN A 163 -7.29 -0.68 -10.64
N ILE A 164 -6.33 -1.52 -11.01
CA ILE A 164 -6.43 -2.98 -10.82
C ILE A 164 -6.38 -3.31 -9.33
N LEU A 165 -5.54 -2.60 -8.57
CA LEU A 165 -5.48 -2.73 -7.11
C LEU A 165 -5.95 -1.45 -6.42
N ASN A 166 -6.87 -1.60 -5.48
CA ASN A 166 -7.34 -0.50 -4.64
C ASN A 166 -7.24 -0.88 -3.17
N ALA A 167 -6.37 -0.20 -2.42
CA ALA A 167 -6.09 -0.49 -1.02
C ALA A 167 -7.31 -0.34 -0.08
N LYS A 168 -8.35 0.36 -0.54
CA LYS A 168 -9.57 0.67 0.21
C LYS A 168 -10.80 -0.14 -0.23
N SER A 169 -10.68 -0.98 -1.27
CA SER A 169 -11.77 -1.80 -1.78
C SER A 169 -11.59 -3.27 -1.41
N ASP A 170 -12.70 -4.02 -1.35
CA ASP A 170 -12.66 -5.46 -1.07
C ASP A 170 -11.91 -6.20 -2.18
N GLY A 171 -11.08 -7.17 -1.79
CA GLY A 171 -10.34 -8.00 -2.73
C GLY A 171 -9.13 -8.68 -2.11
N ALA A 172 -8.35 -9.33 -2.94
CA ALA A 172 -7.07 -9.90 -2.56
C ALA A 172 -6.16 -9.97 -3.79
N PHE A 173 -4.86 -9.96 -3.55
CA PHE A 173 -3.87 -10.20 -4.59
C PHE A 173 -2.65 -10.93 -4.01
N THR A 174 -1.89 -11.55 -4.90
CA THR A 174 -0.68 -12.29 -4.56
C THR A 174 0.48 -11.79 -5.40
N LEU A 175 1.55 -11.33 -4.75
CA LEU A 175 2.83 -11.16 -5.43
C LEU A 175 3.59 -12.48 -5.30
N ILE A 176 3.91 -13.09 -6.44
CA ILE A 176 4.72 -14.30 -6.50
C ILE A 176 6.18 -13.89 -6.71
N ILE A 177 7.09 -14.45 -5.92
CA ILE A 177 8.54 -14.30 -6.10
C ILE A 177 9.15 -15.70 -6.15
N GLY A 178 9.38 -16.21 -7.37
CA GLY A 178 9.81 -17.59 -7.59
C GLY A 178 8.69 -18.56 -7.22
N GLU A 179 8.89 -19.33 -6.16
CA GLU A 179 7.90 -20.31 -5.65
C GLU A 179 7.13 -19.79 -4.43
N GLN A 180 7.35 -18.54 -4.03
CA GLN A 180 6.77 -17.99 -2.81
C GLN A 180 5.62 -17.03 -3.09
N ASP A 181 4.49 -17.31 -2.44
CA ASP A 181 3.30 -16.47 -2.46
C ASP A 181 3.31 -15.45 -1.32
N LEU A 182 3.29 -14.16 -1.65
CA LEU A 182 3.06 -13.09 -0.69
C LEU A 182 1.65 -12.54 -0.91
N LYS A 183 0.75 -12.74 0.06
CA LYS A 183 -0.69 -12.46 -0.09
C LYS A 183 -1.11 -11.22 0.69
N TRP A 184 -1.91 -10.37 0.06
CA TRP A 184 -2.58 -9.25 0.70
C TRP A 184 -4.09 -9.45 0.65
N GLN A 185 -4.75 -9.12 1.77
CA GLN A 185 -6.19 -9.04 1.87
C GLN A 185 -6.58 -7.56 1.90
N LEU A 186 -7.58 -7.21 1.11
CA LEU A 186 -8.08 -5.85 0.96
C LEU A 186 -9.54 -5.76 1.44
N PRO A 187 -9.98 -4.60 1.95
CA PRO A 187 -9.21 -3.39 2.19
C PRO A 187 -8.13 -3.57 3.27
N LEU A 188 -7.08 -2.74 3.20
CA LEU A 188 -6.04 -2.71 4.24
C LEU A 188 -6.67 -2.24 5.56
N GLY A 189 -6.42 -2.99 6.63
CA GLY A 189 -7.01 -2.72 7.93
C GLY A 189 -6.58 -1.36 8.50
N SER A 190 -5.37 -0.92 8.17
CA SER A 190 -4.81 0.39 8.55
C SER A 190 -5.49 1.58 7.86
N LEU A 191 -6.23 1.36 6.78
CA LEU A 191 -6.97 2.39 6.04
C LEU A 191 -8.45 2.47 6.42
N MET A 192 -8.85 1.69 7.42
CA MET A 192 -10.21 1.62 7.91
C MET A 192 -10.27 2.11 9.37
N PRO A 193 -11.43 2.64 9.82
CA PRO A 193 -11.62 2.92 11.23
C PRO A 193 -11.40 1.65 12.06
N PRO A 194 -10.70 1.74 13.19
CA PRO A 194 -10.49 0.59 14.06
C PRO A 194 -11.84 0.04 14.55
N LYS A 195 -11.85 -1.25 14.83
CA LYS A 195 -13.00 -1.97 15.34
C LYS A 195 -12.73 -2.46 16.75
N PHE A 196 -13.79 -2.64 17.53
CA PHE A 196 -13.70 -2.94 18.95
C PHE A 196 -14.55 -4.15 19.30
N ASP A 197 -14.03 -5.02 20.17
CA ASP A 197 -14.86 -6.04 20.80
C ASP A 197 -15.84 -5.36 21.79
N PRO A 198 -17.15 -5.66 21.73
CA PRO A 198 -18.14 -5.01 22.58
C PRO A 198 -18.05 -5.41 24.06
N ASP A 199 -17.45 -6.56 24.38
CA ASP A 199 -17.32 -7.05 25.76
C ASP A 199 -16.03 -6.57 26.41
N THR A 200 -14.89 -6.73 25.71
CA THR A 200 -13.58 -6.45 26.28
C THR A 200 -13.12 -5.02 25.99
N GLY A 201 -13.62 -4.44 24.90
CA GLY A 201 -13.17 -3.14 24.40
C GLY A 201 -11.85 -3.18 23.64
N ASP A 202 -11.30 -4.37 23.36
CA ASP A 202 -10.04 -4.53 22.63
C ASP A 202 -10.14 -3.99 21.20
N GLU A 203 -9.07 -3.35 20.71
CA GLU A 203 -8.96 -2.80 19.36
C GLU A 203 -8.50 -3.87 18.35
N PHE A 204 -9.14 -3.88 17.18
CA PHE A 204 -8.84 -4.75 16.05
C PHE A 204 -8.71 -3.94 14.75
N PRO A 205 -7.96 -4.46 13.76
CA PRO A 205 -7.89 -3.84 12.42
C PRO A 205 -9.29 -3.67 11.81
N GLY A 206 -9.51 -2.55 11.09
CA GLY A 206 -10.84 -2.19 10.62
C GLY A 206 -11.44 -3.16 9.59
N ASN A 207 -10.61 -3.98 8.94
CA ASN A 207 -11.03 -5.02 8.01
C ASN A 207 -11.53 -6.32 8.70
N TYR A 208 -11.49 -6.42 10.03
CA TYR A 208 -12.05 -7.57 10.77
C TYR A 208 -13.57 -7.44 10.93
N SER A 209 -14.32 -8.53 10.79
CA SER A 209 -15.76 -8.53 11.08
C SER A 209 -16.10 -9.09 12.46
N TYR A 210 -15.29 -10.03 12.94
CA TYR A 210 -15.48 -10.73 14.20
C TYR A 210 -14.16 -10.79 14.97
N ASN A 211 -14.24 -10.82 16.29
CA ASN A 211 -13.10 -11.10 17.15
C ASN A 211 -12.67 -12.57 16.91
N PRO A 212 -11.41 -12.84 16.54
CA PRO A 212 -10.92 -14.21 16.27
C PRO A 212 -10.87 -15.09 17.52
N PHE A 213 -10.92 -14.53 18.73
CA PHE A 213 -10.88 -15.24 20.00
C PHE A 213 -12.28 -15.50 20.57
N SER A 214 -13.16 -14.49 20.57
CA SER A 214 -14.51 -14.59 21.16
C SER A 214 -15.59 -14.98 20.15
N GLY A 215 -15.33 -14.83 18.85
CA GLY A 215 -16.31 -15.01 17.78
C GLY A 215 -17.37 -13.91 17.72
N LYS A 216 -17.31 -12.88 18.59
CA LYS A 216 -18.29 -11.79 18.62
C LYS A 216 -18.09 -10.83 17.47
N LYS A 217 -19.20 -10.25 17.02
CA LYS A 217 -19.19 -9.23 15.97
C LYS A 217 -18.57 -7.95 16.52
N LEU A 218 -17.55 -7.44 15.83
CA LEU A 218 -16.87 -6.20 16.23
C LEU A 218 -17.71 -4.97 15.84
N ILE A 219 -17.53 -3.88 16.59
CA ILE A 219 -18.24 -2.61 16.39
C ILE A 219 -17.26 -1.46 16.13
N THR A 220 -17.71 -0.44 15.40
CA THR A 220 -16.99 0.85 15.29
C THR A 220 -17.53 1.80 16.36
N ARG A 221 -16.67 2.64 16.93
CA ARG A 221 -17.04 3.66 17.93
C ARG A 221 -17.14 5.04 17.29
#